data_AF-A0A7X9DZF6-F1
#
_entry.id   AF-A0A7X9DZF6-F1
#
_cell.length_a   1.000
_cell.length_b   1.000
_cell.length_c   1.000
_cell.angle_alpha   90.00
_cell.angle_beta   90.00
_cell.angle_gamma   90.00
#
_symmetry.space_group_name_H-M   'P 1'
#
loop_
_entity.id
_entity.type
_entity.pdbx_description
1 polymer ?
#
loop_
_entity_poly.entity_id
_entity_poly.type
_entity_poly.pdbx_seq_one_letter_code
_entity_poly.pdbx_strand_id
1 'polypeptide(L)'
;MEGEGKDEATISVETVIEQFKQRLPGMLGDALLEVDGYCQLLDRLEELAERIDKLEVTVRDLRASPLSVAAAAPVAAPTPPLAPVPAAAPVISGPVGSGLLRRRPMRSRNPIAPTVVTIRSEPRAPVLPVNPPGSPLARAVVDSVSQETPAPAPAVPPAASPDMEEVEEVKPEEGKDPRLCSEPGCDRPARSRGLCSAHYQRLRYREKKIGARIEPRPAMPPIPAGAFGLPPPPSTSLGTVPLPKVAPQGTVRREGGTKGIFAVLYEERGRRTLAGLINQIRQDRHELVDRVNQTFAGLPGTPLEEEDVLRAVHYHKLGDALLRRECDVIRRAFQRNRGSLAKAAQQLKSDPERLRARIQELKISEDITRIRASFSEAILSQATFKERLDLALTREKYLEDLGIENEVDASLKADLSREREKLGEGATLLQAAESLKTNLGLDEERYRRMLRRFGLAPEASMEAPAASTPESA
;
A
#
# COMPACT_ATOMS: atom_id res chain seq x y z
N MET A 1 37.20 -61.06 23.80
CA MET A 1 36.85 -60.24 22.64
C MET A 1 35.35 -59.96 22.72
N GLU A 2 35.00 -58.97 23.51
CA GLU A 2 33.68 -58.35 23.69
C GLU A 2 34.08 -56.88 23.92
N GLY A 3 33.53 -55.84 23.30
CA GLY A 3 32.32 -55.67 22.51
C GLY A 3 31.99 -54.18 22.65
N GLU A 4 32.90 -53.31 22.22
CA GLU A 4 32.68 -51.86 22.18
C GLU A 4 31.92 -51.53 20.90
N GLY A 5 30.71 -50.99 21.06
CA GLY A 5 29.95 -50.50 19.92
C GLY A 5 28.49 -50.27 20.27
N LYS A 6 28.20 -49.07 20.78
CA LYS A 6 26.97 -48.26 20.52
C LYS A 6 26.93 -47.05 21.45
N ASP A 7 27.75 -46.05 21.15
CA ASP A 7 27.46 -44.66 21.52
C ASP A 7 27.01 -43.95 20.24
N GLU A 8 25.75 -44.17 19.85
CA GLU A 8 25.10 -43.36 18.83
C GLU A 8 24.92 -41.95 19.38
N ALA A 9 25.61 -41.00 18.73
CA ALA A 9 25.68 -39.60 19.09
C ALA A 9 24.29 -38.95 19.15
N THR A 10 23.74 -38.85 20.36
CA THR A 10 22.73 -37.85 20.69
C THR A 10 23.44 -36.51 20.79
N ILE A 11 23.55 -35.81 19.67
CA ILE A 11 23.99 -34.41 19.65
C ILE A 11 22.98 -33.65 20.51
N SER A 12 23.40 -33.25 21.72
CA SER A 12 22.54 -32.52 22.62
C SER A 12 22.14 -31.19 21.96
N VAL A 13 20.89 -30.76 22.18
CA VAL A 13 20.39 -29.46 21.68
C VAL A 13 21.30 -28.32 22.14
N GLU A 14 21.92 -28.46 23.31
CA GLU A 14 22.91 -27.52 23.86
C GLU A 14 24.15 -27.40 22.98
N THR A 15 24.64 -28.51 22.40
CA THR A 15 25.78 -28.50 21.47
C THR A 15 25.47 -27.75 20.18
N VAL A 16 24.23 -27.84 19.68
CA VAL A 16 23.78 -27.11 18.48
C VAL A 16 23.65 -25.62 18.77
N ILE A 17 23.13 -25.25 19.95
CA ILE A 17 23.01 -23.85 20.39
C ILE A 17 24.40 -23.21 20.53
N GLU A 18 25.37 -23.91 21.12
CA GLU A 18 26.74 -23.40 21.27
C GLU A 18 27.47 -23.28 19.92
N GLN A 19 27.30 -24.25 19.00
CA GLN A 19 27.84 -24.12 17.64
C GLN A 19 27.24 -22.92 16.87
N PHE A 20 25.97 -22.58 17.13
CA PHE A 20 25.33 -21.44 16.49
C PHE A 20 25.86 -20.10 17.06
N LYS A 21 26.02 -20.01 18.38
CA LYS A 21 26.62 -18.82 19.04
C LYS A 21 28.04 -18.53 18.55
N GLN A 22 28.84 -19.57 18.28
CA GLN A 22 30.20 -19.41 17.78
C GLN A 22 30.27 -18.90 16.32
N ARG A 23 29.24 -19.15 15.50
CA ARG A 23 29.18 -18.71 14.10
C ARG A 23 28.56 -17.33 13.89
N LEU A 24 27.73 -16.88 14.83
CA LEU A 24 27.03 -15.58 14.78
C LEU A 24 27.94 -14.36 14.58
N PRO A 25 29.11 -14.24 15.25
CA PRO A 25 29.98 -13.07 15.10
C PRO A 25 30.55 -12.91 13.70
N GLY A 26 30.88 -14.03 13.03
CA GLY A 26 31.39 -14.02 11.65
C GLY A 26 30.32 -13.66 10.62
N MET A 27 29.06 -14.04 10.86
CA MET A 27 27.94 -13.67 9.98
C MET A 27 27.49 -12.22 10.15
N LEU A 28 27.64 -11.65 11.35
CA LEU A 28 27.30 -10.26 11.65
C LEU A 28 28.36 -9.28 11.12
N GLY A 29 29.64 -9.65 11.13
CA GLY A 29 30.74 -8.80 10.68
C GLY A 29 30.65 -8.39 9.21
N ASP A 30 30.28 -9.32 8.32
CA ASP A 30 30.22 -9.07 6.88
C ASP A 30 28.90 -8.39 6.44
N ALA A 31 27.81 -8.61 7.18
CA ALA A 31 26.49 -8.05 6.84
C ALA A 31 26.29 -6.60 7.32
N LEU A 32 27.13 -6.09 8.22
CA LEU A 32 27.00 -4.75 8.81
C LEU A 32 27.58 -3.62 7.95
N LEU A 33 28.30 -3.94 6.86
CA LEU A 33 28.87 -2.92 5.96
C LEU A 33 27.93 -2.49 4.83
N GLU A 34 26.82 -3.19 4.61
CA GLU A 34 25.79 -2.82 3.63
C GLU A 34 24.43 -2.67 4.32
N VAL A 35 23.77 -1.52 4.13
CA VAL A 35 22.45 -1.22 4.72
C VAL A 35 21.38 -2.24 4.28
N ASP A 36 21.53 -2.80 3.07
CA ASP A 36 20.69 -3.90 2.58
C ASP A 36 20.96 -5.23 3.31
N GLY A 37 22.17 -5.43 3.83
CA GLY A 37 22.54 -6.58 4.64
C GLY A 37 21.84 -6.61 5.99
N TYR A 38 21.63 -5.45 6.61
CA TYR A 38 20.92 -5.35 7.89
C TYR A 38 19.44 -5.73 7.78
N CYS A 39 18.74 -5.28 6.73
CA CYS A 39 17.34 -5.66 6.49
C CYS A 39 17.20 -7.18 6.23
N GLN A 40 18.10 -7.74 5.41
CA GLN A 40 18.12 -9.19 5.16
C GLN A 40 18.47 -10.00 6.42
N LEU A 41 19.29 -9.44 7.31
CA LEU A 41 19.64 -10.05 8.58
C LEU A 41 18.45 -10.03 9.55
N LEU A 42 17.68 -8.94 9.59
CA LEU A 42 16.43 -8.88 10.36
C LEU A 42 15.38 -9.87 9.86
N ASP A 43 15.16 -9.95 8.53
CA ASP A 43 14.24 -10.93 7.93
C ASP A 43 14.66 -12.38 8.25
N ARG A 44 15.97 -12.68 8.24
CA ARG A 44 16.50 -13.99 8.62
C ARG A 44 16.37 -14.28 10.11
N LEU A 45 16.54 -13.28 10.98
CA LEU A 45 16.35 -13.45 12.42
C LEU A 45 14.88 -13.72 12.75
N GLU A 46 13.94 -13.09 12.05
CA GLU A 46 12.51 -13.35 12.19
C GLU A 46 12.15 -14.77 11.69
N GLU A 47 12.70 -15.22 10.55
CA GLU A 47 12.54 -16.60 10.07
C GLU A 47 13.10 -17.64 11.06
N LEU A 48 14.25 -17.34 11.69
CA LEU A 48 14.85 -18.20 12.71
C LEU A 48 14.01 -18.25 13.98
N ALA A 49 13.46 -17.12 14.43
CA ALA A 49 12.55 -17.07 15.58
C ALA A 49 11.30 -17.94 15.34
N GLU A 50 10.67 -17.84 14.16
CA GLU A 50 9.54 -18.70 13.80
C GLU A 50 9.92 -20.20 13.77
N ARG A 51 11.15 -20.52 13.35
CA ARG A 51 11.64 -21.91 13.34
C ARG A 51 11.86 -22.45 14.75
N ILE A 52 12.37 -21.61 15.66
CA ILE A 52 12.53 -21.97 17.07
C ILE A 52 11.15 -22.23 17.69
N ASP A 53 10.17 -21.35 17.49
CA ASP A 53 8.81 -21.54 18.00
C ASP A 53 8.17 -22.84 17.48
N LYS A 54 8.36 -23.16 16.18
CA LYS A 54 7.90 -24.43 15.60
C LYS A 54 8.57 -25.64 16.23
N LEU A 55 9.87 -25.57 16.52
CA LEU A 55 10.61 -26.64 17.19
C LEU A 55 10.18 -26.80 18.65
N GLU A 56 9.88 -25.72 19.36
CA GLU A 56 9.37 -25.79 20.73
C GLU A 56 7.99 -26.47 20.79
N VAL A 57 7.12 -26.18 19.82
CA VAL A 57 5.82 -26.85 19.70
C VAL A 57 5.99 -28.34 19.41
N THR A 58 6.87 -28.74 18.48
CA THR A 58 7.09 -30.17 18.20
C THR A 58 7.71 -30.90 19.39
N VAL A 59 8.65 -30.29 20.11
CA VAL A 59 9.21 -30.88 21.34
C VAL A 59 8.14 -31.01 22.43
N ARG A 60 7.26 -30.01 22.57
CA ARG A 60 6.12 -30.06 23.50
C ARG A 60 5.16 -31.20 23.14
N ASP A 61 4.84 -31.38 21.86
CA ASP A 61 3.96 -32.45 21.37
C ASP A 61 4.58 -33.85 21.53
N LEU A 62 5.89 -33.98 21.31
CA LEU A 62 6.64 -35.22 21.56
C LEU A 62 6.69 -35.56 23.05
N ARG A 63 6.82 -34.56 23.94
CA ARG A 63 6.73 -34.76 25.40
C ARG A 63 5.32 -35.08 25.87
N ALA A 64 4.30 -34.53 25.22
CA ALA A 64 2.90 -34.78 25.55
C ALA A 64 2.40 -36.14 25.02
N SER A 65 3.10 -36.75 24.06
CA SER A 65 2.73 -38.05 23.49
C SER A 65 3.04 -39.18 24.48
N PRO A 66 2.04 -39.92 24.99
CA PRO A 66 2.19 -40.92 26.06
C PRO A 66 2.84 -42.26 25.61
N LEU A 67 3.60 -42.27 24.51
CA LEU A 67 4.18 -43.48 23.94
C LEU A 67 5.68 -43.58 24.22
N SER A 68 6.11 -43.76 25.48
CA SER A 68 7.43 -44.36 25.79
C SER A 68 7.66 -44.74 27.27
N VAL A 69 6.65 -45.26 27.96
CA VAL A 69 6.90 -46.09 29.16
C VAL A 69 6.16 -47.42 29.00
N ALA A 70 6.46 -48.13 27.91
CA ALA A 70 6.23 -49.57 27.87
C ALA A 70 7.40 -50.22 28.63
N ALA A 71 7.06 -50.75 29.79
CA ALA A 71 7.92 -51.36 30.77
C ALA A 71 8.91 -52.37 30.17
N ALA A 72 10.18 -52.24 30.57
CA ALA A 72 11.13 -53.33 30.54
C ALA A 72 10.59 -54.46 31.44
N ALA A 73 10.14 -55.54 30.83
CA ALA A 73 9.85 -56.79 31.52
C ALA A 73 11.17 -57.45 31.97
N PRO A 74 11.22 -58.07 33.17
CA PRO A 74 12.43 -58.70 33.67
C PRO A 74 12.70 -60.02 32.92
N VAL A 75 13.93 -60.15 32.41
CA VAL A 75 14.47 -61.32 31.72
C VAL A 75 14.72 -62.43 32.76
N ALA A 76 14.07 -63.58 32.55
CA ALA A 76 14.32 -64.81 33.29
C ALA A 76 15.51 -65.60 32.69
N ALA A 77 16.14 -66.40 33.55
CA ALA A 77 17.43 -67.08 33.46
C ALA A 77 17.59 -68.11 32.29
N PRO A 78 18.84 -68.58 32.02
CA PRO A 78 19.18 -69.30 30.79
C PRO A 78 19.09 -70.84 30.92
N THR A 79 18.73 -71.51 29.83
CA THR A 79 18.83 -72.97 29.64
C THR A 79 19.73 -73.33 28.44
N PRO A 80 20.43 -74.49 28.49
CA PRO A 80 21.61 -74.79 27.66
C PRO A 80 21.27 -75.41 26.27
N PRO A 81 22.28 -75.65 25.40
CA PRO A 81 22.08 -75.75 23.95
C PRO A 81 21.94 -77.18 23.44
N LEU A 82 21.17 -77.35 22.36
CA LEU A 82 21.13 -78.58 21.55
C LEU A 82 21.24 -78.21 20.06
N ALA A 83 22.45 -78.49 19.53
CA ALA A 83 22.83 -79.14 18.28
C ALA A 83 22.13 -78.87 16.91
N PRO A 84 22.84 -79.08 15.78
CA PRO A 84 22.62 -78.40 14.50
C PRO A 84 22.23 -79.32 13.32
N VAL A 85 21.45 -78.82 12.35
CA VAL A 85 21.32 -79.40 10.99
C VAL A 85 20.80 -78.34 9.98
N PRO A 86 20.89 -78.51 8.64
CA PRO A 86 21.97 -77.89 7.86
C PRO A 86 21.50 -77.06 6.64
N ALA A 87 22.46 -76.29 6.11
CA ALA A 87 22.70 -75.94 4.70
C ALA A 87 21.57 -76.06 3.66
N ALA A 88 21.28 -74.93 3.00
CA ALA A 88 20.90 -74.91 1.59
C ALA A 88 21.55 -73.71 0.86
N ALA A 89 21.95 -74.00 -0.38
CA ALA A 89 22.92 -73.37 -1.27
C ALA A 89 22.48 -72.04 -1.94
N PRO A 90 23.39 -71.38 -2.72
CA PRO A 90 23.29 -69.99 -3.13
C PRO A 90 22.71 -69.82 -4.54
N VAL A 91 22.14 -68.64 -4.83
CA VAL A 91 21.72 -68.27 -6.19
C VAL A 91 22.38 -66.97 -6.62
N ILE A 92 23.43 -67.16 -7.42
CA ILE A 92 23.72 -66.54 -8.74
C ILE A 92 23.70 -65.00 -8.80
N SER A 93 24.91 -64.46 -8.90
CA SER A 93 25.25 -63.16 -9.48
C SER A 93 24.98 -63.14 -11.00
N GLY A 94 24.44 -62.02 -11.50
CA GLY A 94 24.28 -61.72 -12.92
C GLY A 94 24.16 -60.20 -13.16
N PRO A 95 24.49 -59.70 -14.36
CA PRO A 95 25.48 -58.62 -14.48
C PRO A 95 24.95 -57.22 -14.82
N VAL A 96 25.86 -56.29 -14.57
CA VAL A 96 26.00 -54.90 -15.07
C VAL A 96 25.28 -54.64 -16.41
N GLY A 97 24.28 -53.77 -16.36
CA GLY A 97 23.63 -53.18 -17.54
C GLY A 97 23.85 -51.67 -17.59
N SER A 98 24.82 -51.25 -18.39
CA SER A 98 25.13 -49.85 -18.70
C SER A 98 23.94 -49.17 -19.40
N GLY A 99 23.21 -48.33 -18.67
CA GLY A 99 22.14 -47.49 -19.20
C GLY A 99 22.68 -46.29 -19.98
N LEU A 100 22.74 -46.43 -21.30
CA LEU A 100 22.91 -45.33 -22.25
C LEU A 100 21.74 -44.33 -22.12
N LEU A 101 22.00 -43.17 -21.50
CA LEU A 101 21.11 -42.01 -21.57
C LEU A 101 21.11 -41.45 -23.00
N ARG A 102 20.10 -41.83 -23.78
CA ARG A 102 19.74 -41.20 -25.05
C ARG A 102 19.44 -39.72 -24.81
N ARG A 103 20.30 -38.84 -25.34
CA ARG A 103 20.02 -37.41 -25.52
C ARG A 103 18.75 -37.24 -26.35
N ARG A 104 17.73 -36.60 -25.76
CA ARG A 104 16.56 -36.10 -26.49
C ARG A 104 17.01 -34.99 -27.46
N PRO A 105 16.61 -35.02 -28.74
CA PRO A 105 16.86 -33.88 -29.63
C PRO A 105 15.97 -32.70 -29.22
N MET A 106 16.60 -31.54 -29.09
CA MET A 106 15.96 -30.23 -28.96
C MET A 106 15.09 -29.99 -30.20
N ARG A 107 13.77 -29.85 -30.00
CA ARG A 107 12.87 -29.30 -31.02
C ARG A 107 13.23 -27.84 -31.23
N SER A 108 13.71 -27.53 -32.43
CA SER A 108 13.85 -26.17 -32.95
C SER A 108 12.49 -25.47 -32.91
N ARG A 109 12.40 -24.34 -32.22
CA ARG A 109 11.28 -23.42 -32.31
C ARG A 109 11.30 -22.79 -33.71
N ASN A 110 10.25 -23.06 -34.49
CA ASN A 110 9.97 -22.31 -35.72
C ASN A 110 9.73 -20.83 -35.38
N PRO A 111 10.28 -19.87 -36.14
CA PRO A 111 9.87 -18.48 -36.04
C PRO A 111 8.46 -18.35 -36.64
N ILE A 112 7.52 -17.93 -35.80
CA ILE A 112 6.17 -17.51 -36.23
C ILE A 112 6.33 -16.18 -36.95
N ALA A 113 5.94 -16.14 -38.22
CA ALA A 113 5.88 -14.92 -39.02
C ALA A 113 4.93 -13.88 -38.37
N PRO A 114 5.26 -12.59 -38.38
CA PRO A 114 4.37 -11.57 -37.86
C PRO A 114 3.13 -11.46 -38.75
N THR A 115 1.97 -11.80 -38.20
CA THR A 115 0.68 -11.57 -38.84
C THR A 115 0.39 -10.07 -38.76
N VAL A 116 0.44 -9.40 -39.90
CA VAL A 116 0.04 -8.00 -40.06
C VAL A 116 -1.47 -7.91 -39.80
N VAL A 117 -1.83 -7.46 -38.59
CA VAL A 117 -3.21 -7.08 -38.27
C VAL A 117 -3.42 -5.67 -38.83
N THR A 118 -4.08 -5.59 -39.97
CA THR A 118 -4.65 -4.35 -40.50
C THR A 118 -5.77 -3.89 -39.57
N ILE A 119 -5.45 -2.94 -38.69
CA ILE A 119 -6.46 -2.20 -37.91
C ILE A 119 -7.21 -1.32 -38.90
N ARG A 120 -8.44 -1.71 -39.23
CA ARG A 120 -9.42 -0.83 -39.86
C ARG A 120 -9.74 0.31 -38.90
N SER A 121 -9.25 1.50 -39.22
CA SER A 121 -9.66 2.76 -38.61
C SER A 121 -11.10 3.07 -39.01
N GLU A 122 -12.03 2.98 -38.05
CA GLU A 122 -13.37 3.55 -38.18
C GLU A 122 -13.32 5.08 -38.06
N PRO A 123 -14.15 5.81 -38.83
CA PRO A 123 -14.09 7.26 -38.94
C PRO A 123 -14.68 7.97 -37.72
N ARG A 124 -13.90 8.90 -37.14
CA ARG A 124 -14.35 9.92 -36.21
C ARG A 124 -15.46 10.76 -36.85
N ALA A 125 -16.61 10.83 -36.19
CA ALA A 125 -17.67 11.78 -36.51
C ALA A 125 -17.20 13.24 -36.23
N PRO A 126 -17.68 14.22 -37.02
CA PRO A 126 -17.18 15.59 -36.99
C PRO A 126 -17.73 16.40 -35.81
N VAL A 127 -16.84 17.15 -35.17
CA VAL A 127 -17.17 18.23 -34.23
C VAL A 127 -17.66 19.43 -35.04
N LEU A 128 -18.88 19.88 -34.76
CA LEU A 128 -19.42 21.14 -35.31
C LEU A 128 -18.81 22.35 -34.57
N PRO A 129 -18.60 23.50 -35.25
CA PRO A 129 -18.01 24.69 -34.65
C PRO A 129 -19.05 25.82 -34.41
N VAL A 130 -18.58 26.94 -33.83
CA VAL A 130 -19.15 28.32 -33.90
C VAL A 130 -20.29 28.60 -32.89
N ASN A 131 -20.36 29.62 -32.01
CA ASN A 131 -19.72 30.95 -31.85
C ASN A 131 -19.94 31.50 -30.40
N PRO A 132 -19.15 32.49 -29.93
CA PRO A 132 -19.49 33.38 -28.82
C PRO A 132 -20.14 34.71 -29.29
N PRO A 133 -20.88 35.41 -28.42
CA PRO A 133 -20.68 36.87 -28.33
C PRO A 133 -20.88 37.47 -26.92
N GLY A 134 -20.11 38.52 -26.60
CA GLY A 134 -20.55 39.58 -25.67
C GLY A 134 -19.54 40.11 -24.65
N SER A 135 -18.60 40.95 -25.08
CA SER A 135 -18.06 42.07 -24.27
C SER A 135 -19.01 43.30 -24.44
N PRO A 136 -18.86 44.48 -23.79
CA PRO A 136 -17.92 44.93 -22.75
C PRO A 136 -18.60 45.74 -21.60
N LEU A 137 -17.89 45.97 -20.48
CA LEU A 137 -18.04 47.22 -19.71
C LEU A 137 -16.69 47.67 -19.17
N ALA A 138 -16.32 48.88 -19.59
CA ALA A 138 -15.12 49.60 -19.24
C ALA A 138 -15.32 50.45 -17.97
N ARG A 139 -14.26 50.59 -17.17
CA ARG A 139 -13.79 51.79 -16.43
C ARG A 139 -12.75 51.31 -15.39
N ALA A 140 -11.44 51.49 -15.59
CA ALA A 140 -10.62 52.71 -15.55
C ALA A 140 -10.38 53.24 -14.12
N VAL A 141 -9.18 53.83 -13.93
CA VAL A 141 -8.54 54.45 -12.73
C VAL A 141 -7.56 53.49 -12.04
N VAL A 142 -6.26 53.47 -12.32
CA VAL A 142 -5.17 54.47 -12.14
C VAL A 142 -4.75 54.65 -10.67
N ASP A 143 -3.49 54.30 -10.43
CA ASP A 143 -2.52 54.71 -9.40
C ASP A 143 -2.91 54.69 -7.92
N SER A 144 -2.07 54.03 -7.10
CA SER A 144 -1.19 54.70 -6.14
C SER A 144 -0.95 53.92 -4.85
N VAL A 145 0.34 53.90 -4.49
CA VAL A 145 0.87 54.13 -3.13
C VAL A 145 0.94 52.93 -2.18
N SER A 146 2.18 52.43 -2.11
CA SER A 146 2.86 51.97 -0.90
C SER A 146 2.45 52.75 0.34
N GLN A 147 2.05 52.07 1.40
CA GLN A 147 2.43 52.48 2.76
C GLN A 147 2.28 51.32 3.73
N GLU A 148 3.42 50.95 4.29
CA GLU A 148 3.56 50.23 5.55
C GLU A 148 2.72 50.93 6.62
N THR A 149 1.99 50.15 7.42
CA THR A 149 1.48 50.62 8.71
C THR A 149 1.84 49.62 9.80
N PRO A 150 2.44 50.09 10.91
CA PRO A 150 2.88 49.24 12.01
C PRO A 150 1.78 49.01 13.05
N ALA A 151 2.00 48.00 13.88
CA ALA A 151 1.18 47.56 14.99
C ALA A 151 0.81 48.68 15.99
N PRO A 152 -0.39 48.64 16.61
CA PRO A 152 -0.68 49.41 17.81
C PRO A 152 -0.57 48.57 19.09
N ALA A 153 0.20 49.11 20.05
CA ALA A 153 0.23 48.71 21.45
C ALA A 153 -1.02 49.23 22.22
N PRO A 154 -1.32 48.69 23.42
CA PRO A 154 -2.62 48.86 24.08
C PRO A 154 -2.68 50.09 25.01
N ALA A 155 -3.82 50.76 25.05
CA ALA A 155 -4.10 51.85 25.99
C ALA A 155 -5.39 51.60 26.81
N VAL A 156 -5.28 52.02 28.07
CA VAL A 156 -6.09 51.83 29.28
C VAL A 156 -7.37 52.71 29.30
N PRO A 157 -8.41 52.42 30.12
CA PRO A 157 -9.75 53.03 30.04
C PRO A 157 -9.93 54.27 30.94
N PRO A 158 -11.03 55.04 30.74
CA PRO A 158 -11.91 55.43 31.85
C PRO A 158 -13.41 55.41 31.44
N ALA A 159 -14.33 54.80 32.19
CA ALA A 159 -15.05 55.32 33.37
C ALA A 159 -15.85 56.62 33.13
N ALA A 160 -17.18 56.51 32.95
CA ALA A 160 -18.24 57.36 33.57
C ALA A 160 -19.64 57.09 32.93
N SER A 161 -20.58 56.66 33.77
CA SER A 161 -22.06 56.69 33.67
C SER A 161 -22.61 58.14 33.77
N PRO A 162 -23.93 58.48 33.74
CA PRO A 162 -25.20 57.71 33.92
C PRO A 162 -26.28 58.08 32.85
N ASP A 163 -27.54 57.59 32.77
CA ASP A 163 -28.67 57.60 33.70
C ASP A 163 -29.86 56.78 33.14
N MET A 164 -30.53 56.07 34.04
CA MET A 164 -31.99 55.83 34.18
C MET A 164 -32.85 55.41 32.98
N GLU A 165 -33.38 54.18 33.02
CA GLU A 165 -34.81 53.99 33.23
C GLU A 165 -35.15 52.57 33.75
N GLU A 166 -36.08 52.60 34.69
CA GLU A 166 -36.57 51.59 35.60
C GLU A 166 -37.37 50.50 34.86
N VAL A 167 -36.85 49.27 34.83
CA VAL A 167 -37.62 48.10 34.36
C VAL A 167 -37.67 47.08 35.48
N GLU A 168 -38.91 46.74 35.84
CA GLU A 168 -39.28 45.85 36.92
C GLU A 168 -38.42 44.59 37.02
N GLU A 169 -38.02 44.35 38.26
CA GLU A 169 -37.13 43.31 38.75
C GLU A 169 -37.79 41.91 38.63
N VAL A 170 -37.61 41.26 37.48
CA VAL A 170 -37.90 39.83 37.33
C VAL A 170 -36.73 39.05 37.93
N LYS A 171 -36.94 38.49 39.14
CA LYS A 171 -36.03 37.55 39.82
C LYS A 171 -35.43 36.53 38.83
N PRO A 172 -34.13 36.58 38.51
CA PRO A 172 -33.48 35.55 37.72
C PRO A 172 -33.23 34.34 38.63
N GLU A 173 -33.96 33.24 38.39
CA GLU A 173 -33.70 31.95 39.00
C GLU A 173 -32.25 31.54 38.70
N GLU A 174 -31.43 31.46 39.76
CA GLU A 174 -30.01 31.17 39.69
C GLU A 174 -29.71 29.79 39.07
N GLY A 175 -28.76 29.79 38.13
CA GLY A 175 -27.62 28.87 38.26
C GLY A 175 -27.71 27.51 37.59
N LYS A 176 -28.25 27.42 36.37
CA LYS A 176 -27.86 26.35 35.46
C LYS A 176 -27.15 26.96 34.26
N ASP A 177 -25.81 26.96 34.31
CA ASP A 177 -24.98 27.31 33.16
C ASP A 177 -25.56 26.62 31.92
N PRO A 178 -25.81 27.36 30.82
CA PRO A 178 -26.36 26.78 29.61
C PRO A 178 -25.33 25.78 29.10
N ARG A 179 -25.53 24.50 29.44
CA ARG A 179 -24.64 23.41 29.06
C ARG A 179 -24.46 23.50 27.55
N LEU A 180 -23.22 23.63 27.08
CA LEU A 180 -22.94 23.63 25.66
C LEU A 180 -23.35 22.29 25.04
N CYS A 181 -23.63 22.30 23.75
CA CYS A 181 -23.93 21.08 23.01
C CYS A 181 -22.77 20.09 23.15
N SER A 182 -23.06 18.84 23.51
CA SER A 182 -22.06 17.77 23.67
C SER A 182 -21.45 17.27 22.35
N GLU A 183 -21.83 17.87 21.21
CA GLU A 183 -21.29 17.49 19.90
C GLU A 183 -19.98 18.26 19.68
N PRO A 184 -18.85 17.59 19.38
CA PRO A 184 -17.55 18.23 19.28
C PRO A 184 -17.56 19.34 18.22
N GLY A 185 -17.17 20.56 18.62
CA GLY A 185 -17.18 21.73 17.74
C GLY A 185 -18.52 22.47 17.65
N CYS A 186 -19.47 22.23 18.56
CA CYS A 186 -20.74 22.95 18.61
C CYS A 186 -20.88 23.80 19.87
N ASP A 187 -20.65 25.11 19.74
CA ASP A 187 -20.74 26.06 20.86
C ASP A 187 -22.18 26.58 21.11
N ARG A 188 -23.18 25.90 20.53
CA ARG A 188 -24.59 26.29 20.71
C ARG A 188 -25.10 25.78 22.07
N PRO A 189 -25.97 26.54 22.76
CA PRO A 189 -26.53 26.10 24.04
C PRO A 189 -27.39 24.84 23.86
N ALA A 190 -27.17 23.84 24.72
CA ALA A 190 -27.98 22.63 24.76
C ALA A 190 -29.37 22.94 25.29
N ARG A 191 -30.40 22.49 24.56
CA ARG A 191 -31.80 22.62 24.99
C ARG A 191 -32.33 21.35 25.66
N SER A 192 -31.95 20.17 25.17
CA SER A 192 -32.46 18.89 25.66
C SER A 192 -31.44 17.77 25.44
N ARG A 193 -31.30 16.85 26.41
CA ARG A 193 -30.34 15.73 26.37
C ARG A 193 -28.87 16.14 26.11
N GLY A 194 -28.48 17.36 26.51
CA GLY A 194 -27.12 17.87 26.27
C GLY A 194 -26.83 18.25 24.81
N LEU A 195 -27.85 18.32 23.93
CA LEU A 195 -27.70 18.69 22.53
C LEU A 195 -28.41 20.01 22.21
N CYS A 196 -27.89 20.76 21.23
CA CYS A 196 -28.59 21.89 20.65
C CYS A 196 -29.82 21.41 19.84
N SER A 197 -30.75 22.32 19.53
CA SER A 197 -31.99 21.98 18.80
C SER A 197 -31.74 21.24 17.47
N ALA A 198 -30.70 21.64 16.72
CA ALA A 198 -30.35 21.03 15.44
C ALA A 198 -29.84 19.60 15.60
N HIS A 199 -28.93 19.36 16.56
CA HIS A 199 -28.37 18.04 16.82
C HIS A 199 -29.39 17.10 17.47
N TYR A 200 -30.27 17.62 18.32
CA TYR A 200 -31.39 16.88 18.86
C TYR A 200 -32.38 16.42 17.75
N GLN A 201 -32.70 17.29 16.79
CA GLN A 201 -33.54 16.91 15.64
C GLN A 201 -32.89 15.81 14.79
N ARG A 202 -31.59 15.92 14.48
CA ARG A 202 -30.85 14.89 13.74
C ARG A 202 -30.86 13.54 14.46
N LEU A 203 -30.64 13.54 15.79
CA LEU A 203 -30.72 12.33 16.60
C LEU A 203 -32.12 11.70 16.53
N ARG A 204 -33.18 12.50 16.70
CA ARG A 204 -34.57 12.03 16.62
C ARG A 204 -34.92 11.44 15.26
N TYR A 205 -34.40 12.01 14.16
CA TYR A 205 -34.58 11.44 12.81
C TYR A 205 -33.86 10.09 12.66
N ARG A 206 -32.64 9.94 13.21
CA ARG A 206 -31.92 8.66 13.22
C ARG A 206 -32.68 7.61 14.02
N GLU A 207 -33.13 7.95 15.23
CA GLU A 207 -33.93 7.05 16.08
C GLU A 207 -35.23 6.63 15.37
N LYS A 208 -35.95 7.56 14.72
CA LYS A 208 -37.16 7.23 13.95
C LYS A 208 -36.87 6.33 12.75
N LYS A 209 -35.74 6.53 12.05
CA LYS A 209 -35.34 5.70 10.90
C LYS A 209 -34.92 4.29 11.31
N ILE A 210 -34.33 4.14 12.50
CA ILE A 210 -33.97 2.84 13.09
C ILE A 210 -35.24 2.14 13.60
N GLY A 211 -36.10 2.85 14.34
CA GLY A 211 -37.34 2.31 14.90
C GLY A 211 -38.35 1.87 13.84
N ALA A 212 -38.50 2.64 12.75
CA ALA A 212 -39.42 2.29 11.66
C ALA A 212 -39.02 1.02 10.88
N ARG A 213 -37.82 0.47 11.11
CA ARG A 213 -37.34 -0.74 10.44
C ARG A 213 -37.44 -2.00 11.30
N ILE A 214 -37.72 -1.86 12.60
CA ILE A 214 -37.74 -2.98 13.55
C ILE A 214 -39.16 -3.44 13.90
N GLU A 215 -40.22 -2.71 13.51
CA GLU A 215 -41.55 -3.30 13.55
C GLU A 215 -41.60 -4.45 12.52
N PRO A 216 -41.79 -5.71 12.96
CA PRO A 216 -41.93 -6.84 12.05
C PRO A 216 -43.12 -6.52 11.16
N ARG A 217 -42.86 -6.30 9.87
CA ARG A 217 -43.89 -6.09 8.86
C ARG A 217 -44.96 -7.15 9.11
N PRO A 218 -46.20 -6.77 9.52
CA PRO A 218 -47.23 -7.76 9.82
C PRO A 218 -47.35 -8.67 8.60
N ALA A 219 -47.23 -9.97 8.83
CA ALA A 219 -47.27 -10.97 7.77
C ALA A 219 -48.48 -10.66 6.91
N MET A 220 -48.24 -10.26 5.66
CA MET A 220 -49.34 -10.03 4.73
C MET A 220 -50.14 -11.34 4.68
N PRO A 221 -51.46 -11.30 4.92
CA PRO A 221 -52.27 -12.50 4.81
C PRO A 221 -52.05 -13.09 3.40
N PRO A 222 -51.94 -14.42 3.28
CA PRO A 222 -51.74 -15.06 1.98
C PRO A 222 -52.81 -14.56 1.03
N ILE A 223 -52.40 -13.89 -0.05
CA ILE A 223 -53.30 -13.47 -1.10
C ILE A 223 -53.94 -14.76 -1.63
N PRO A 224 -55.27 -14.95 -1.50
CA PRO A 224 -55.91 -16.14 -2.00
C PRO A 224 -55.68 -16.20 -3.51
N ALA A 225 -55.14 -17.32 -3.99
CA ALA A 225 -54.75 -17.54 -5.39
C ALA A 225 -55.90 -17.42 -6.41
N GLY A 226 -57.12 -17.07 -5.98
CA GLY A 226 -58.30 -16.88 -6.83
C GLY A 226 -58.71 -15.42 -7.08
N ALA A 227 -58.03 -14.41 -6.52
CA ALA A 227 -58.48 -13.01 -6.65
C ALA A 227 -58.13 -12.34 -7.99
N PHE A 228 -57.23 -12.94 -8.79
CA PHE A 228 -57.00 -12.52 -10.17
C PHE A 228 -57.74 -13.49 -11.07
N GLY A 229 -58.95 -13.11 -11.48
CA GLY A 229 -59.78 -13.81 -12.47
C GLY A 229 -59.15 -13.83 -13.87
N LEU A 230 -57.92 -14.32 -13.97
CA LEU A 230 -57.27 -14.64 -15.22
C LEU A 230 -57.85 -15.97 -15.70
N PRO A 231 -58.51 -15.99 -16.87
CA PRO A 231 -59.03 -17.23 -17.44
C PRO A 231 -57.87 -18.22 -17.67
N PRO A 232 -58.11 -19.52 -17.50
CA PRO A 232 -57.10 -20.53 -17.82
C PRO A 232 -56.71 -20.37 -19.30
N PRO A 233 -55.41 -20.47 -19.64
CA PRO A 233 -54.98 -20.39 -21.03
C PRO A 233 -55.67 -21.50 -21.83
N PRO A 234 -56.16 -21.20 -23.05
CA PRO A 234 -56.76 -22.22 -23.89
C PRO A 234 -55.74 -23.32 -24.16
N SER A 235 -56.14 -24.55 -23.92
CA SER A 235 -55.40 -25.76 -24.27
C SER A 235 -55.30 -25.87 -25.79
N THR A 236 -54.34 -25.17 -26.39
CA THR A 236 -53.98 -25.30 -27.81
C THR A 236 -53.13 -26.54 -28.00
N SER A 237 -53.79 -27.61 -28.41
CA SER A 237 -53.16 -28.78 -28.99
C SER A 237 -52.54 -28.45 -30.34
N LEU A 238 -51.27 -28.82 -30.50
CA LEU A 238 -50.64 -29.27 -31.75
C LEU A 238 -50.69 -28.34 -32.97
N GLY A 239 -49.61 -27.58 -33.11
CA GLY A 239 -49.12 -27.07 -34.39
C GLY A 239 -47.61 -26.92 -34.30
N THR A 240 -46.86 -27.93 -34.76
CA THR A 240 -45.40 -27.95 -34.86
C THR A 240 -44.97 -26.91 -35.90
N VAL A 241 -44.84 -25.65 -35.47
CA VAL A 241 -44.07 -24.65 -36.21
C VAL A 241 -42.60 -24.86 -35.85
N PRO A 242 -41.70 -25.09 -36.81
CA PRO A 242 -40.27 -25.16 -36.53
C PRO A 242 -39.83 -23.79 -36.02
N LEU A 243 -39.61 -23.67 -34.70
CA LEU A 243 -38.95 -22.51 -34.12
C LEU A 243 -37.60 -22.32 -34.85
N PRO A 244 -37.25 -21.09 -35.25
CA PRO A 244 -35.90 -20.84 -35.75
C PRO A 244 -34.92 -21.33 -34.69
N LYS A 245 -33.89 -22.06 -35.12
CA LYS A 245 -32.74 -22.45 -34.29
C LYS A 245 -32.13 -21.19 -33.70
N VAL A 246 -32.64 -20.74 -32.56
CA VAL A 246 -31.96 -19.79 -31.69
C VAL A 246 -30.76 -20.57 -31.21
N ALA A 247 -29.60 -20.27 -31.80
CA ALA A 247 -28.31 -20.74 -31.32
C ALA A 247 -28.33 -20.59 -29.80
N PRO A 248 -27.90 -21.61 -29.03
CA PRO A 248 -27.98 -21.59 -27.57
C PRO A 248 -27.36 -20.28 -27.12
N GLN A 249 -28.21 -19.32 -26.72
CA GLN A 249 -27.73 -18.06 -26.19
C GLN A 249 -26.90 -18.48 -25.00
N GLY A 250 -25.58 -18.29 -25.13
CA GLY A 250 -24.62 -18.74 -24.15
C GLY A 250 -25.17 -18.33 -22.81
N THR A 251 -25.49 -19.32 -21.97
CA THR A 251 -25.88 -19.07 -20.59
C THR A 251 -24.82 -18.13 -20.07
N VAL A 252 -25.18 -16.85 -19.88
CA VAL A 252 -24.28 -15.87 -19.30
C VAL A 252 -23.92 -16.50 -17.97
N ARG A 253 -22.71 -17.08 -17.90
CA ARG A 253 -22.16 -17.56 -16.66
C ARG A 253 -22.18 -16.31 -15.80
N ARG A 254 -23.16 -16.22 -14.89
CA ARG A 254 -23.12 -15.22 -13.84
C ARG A 254 -21.87 -15.57 -13.07
N GLU A 255 -20.77 -14.89 -13.39
CA GLU A 255 -19.46 -15.05 -12.74
C GLU A 255 -19.50 -14.68 -11.25
N GLY A 256 -20.67 -14.25 -10.74
CA GLY A 256 -20.95 -14.22 -9.32
C GLY A 256 -21.22 -15.61 -8.77
N GLY A 257 -20.16 -16.31 -8.34
CA GLY A 257 -20.30 -17.28 -7.26
C GLY A 257 -21.12 -16.66 -6.12
N THR A 258 -21.96 -17.44 -5.44
CA THR A 258 -22.76 -16.97 -4.31
C THR A 258 -21.85 -16.33 -3.26
N LYS A 259 -21.85 -14.99 -3.17
CA LYS A 259 -21.09 -14.26 -2.16
C LYS A 259 -21.54 -14.73 -0.78
N GLY A 260 -20.58 -14.90 0.14
CA GLY A 260 -20.91 -15.27 1.52
C GLY A 260 -21.73 -14.18 2.21
N ILE A 261 -22.51 -14.52 3.23
CA ILE A 261 -23.23 -13.53 4.03
C ILE A 261 -22.22 -12.82 4.95
N PHE A 262 -22.17 -11.48 4.94
CA PHE A 262 -21.23 -10.71 5.76
C PHE A 262 -21.29 -11.06 7.27
N ALA A 263 -22.46 -11.43 7.79
CA ALA A 263 -22.64 -11.85 9.18
C ALA A 263 -21.73 -13.02 9.60
N VAL A 264 -21.33 -13.89 8.66
CA VAL A 264 -20.39 -15.00 8.92
C VAL A 264 -19.02 -14.49 9.37
N LEU A 265 -18.66 -13.25 9.04
CA LEU A 265 -17.42 -12.64 9.50
C LEU A 265 -17.39 -12.38 11.00
N TYR A 266 -18.53 -12.38 11.71
CA TYR A 266 -18.57 -12.26 13.17
C TYR A 266 -18.41 -13.62 13.90
N GLU A 267 -18.38 -14.74 13.16
CA GLU A 267 -18.09 -16.05 13.73
C GLU A 267 -16.58 -16.28 13.88
N GLU A 268 -16.18 -17.30 14.65
CA GLU A 268 -14.76 -17.68 14.81
C GLU A 268 -14.07 -18.01 13.48
N ARG A 269 -14.83 -18.55 12.50
CA ARG A 269 -14.32 -18.79 11.14
C ARG A 269 -13.97 -17.48 10.43
N GLY A 270 -14.75 -16.42 10.68
CA GLY A 270 -14.52 -15.08 10.17
C GLY A 270 -13.17 -14.50 10.58
N ARG A 271 -12.69 -14.81 11.80
CA ARG A 271 -11.36 -14.39 12.29
C ARG A 271 -10.23 -14.84 11.38
N ARG A 272 -10.20 -16.13 11.00
CA ARG A 272 -9.16 -16.69 10.14
C ARG A 272 -9.22 -16.09 8.74
N THR A 273 -10.42 -15.90 8.21
CA THR A 273 -10.62 -15.27 6.90
C THR A 273 -10.13 -13.82 6.90
N LEU A 274 -10.53 -13.01 7.88
CA LEU A 274 -10.09 -11.62 7.99
C LEU A 274 -8.57 -11.52 8.20
N ALA A 275 -7.98 -12.34 9.07
CA ALA A 275 -6.54 -12.38 9.25
C ALA A 275 -5.81 -12.75 7.94
N GLY A 276 -6.33 -13.72 7.19
CA GLY A 276 -5.81 -14.08 5.87
C GLY A 276 -5.90 -12.92 4.87
N LEU A 277 -7.01 -12.20 4.84
CA LEU A 277 -7.19 -11.04 3.97
C LEU A 277 -6.26 -9.88 4.36
N ILE A 278 -6.11 -9.59 5.66
CA ILE A 278 -5.19 -8.57 6.17
C ILE A 278 -3.75 -8.85 5.72
N ASN A 279 -3.29 -10.09 5.86
CA ASN A 279 -1.94 -10.49 5.43
C ASN A 279 -1.71 -10.35 3.91
N GLN A 280 -2.78 -10.35 3.11
CA GLN A 280 -2.69 -10.20 1.66
C GLN A 280 -2.81 -8.76 1.18
N ILE A 281 -3.08 -7.78 2.05
CA ILE A 281 -3.12 -6.35 1.71
C ILE A 281 -1.76 -5.93 1.17
N ARG A 282 -1.78 -5.16 0.07
CA ARG A 282 -0.62 -4.60 -0.61
C ARG A 282 -0.64 -3.07 -0.72
N GLN A 283 -1.79 -2.44 -0.52
CA GLN A 283 -1.98 -1.00 -0.66
C GLN A 283 -2.41 -0.36 0.67
N ASP A 284 -3.70 -0.38 0.97
CA ASP A 284 -4.29 0.28 2.12
C ASP A 284 -5.47 -0.52 2.68
N ARG A 285 -6.12 0.01 3.72
CA ARG A 285 -7.38 -0.54 4.25
C ARG A 285 -8.52 -0.57 3.24
N HIS A 286 -8.53 0.28 2.22
CA HIS A 286 -9.59 0.26 1.21
C HIS A 286 -9.50 -0.99 0.34
N GLU A 287 -8.27 -1.48 0.06
CA GLU A 287 -8.08 -2.77 -0.57
C GLU A 287 -8.68 -3.93 0.25
N LEU A 288 -8.61 -3.86 1.60
CA LEU A 288 -9.29 -4.84 2.46
C LEU A 288 -10.80 -4.77 2.28
N VAL A 289 -11.38 -3.57 2.27
CA VAL A 289 -12.82 -3.36 2.07
C VAL A 289 -13.25 -3.90 0.71
N ASP A 290 -12.50 -3.64 -0.36
CA ASP A 290 -12.78 -4.13 -1.70
C ASP A 290 -12.74 -5.66 -1.76
N ARG A 291 -11.73 -6.29 -1.14
CA ARG A 291 -11.63 -7.75 -1.09
C ARG A 291 -12.75 -8.40 -0.27
N VAL A 292 -13.13 -7.76 0.84
CA VAL A 292 -14.29 -8.21 1.64
C VAL A 292 -15.58 -8.05 0.83
N ASN A 293 -15.77 -6.95 0.10
CA ASN A 293 -16.92 -6.72 -0.78
C ASN A 293 -16.98 -7.68 -1.99
N GLN A 294 -15.83 -8.19 -2.43
CA GLN A 294 -15.77 -9.21 -3.49
C GLN A 294 -16.20 -10.59 -2.98
N THR A 295 -15.83 -10.93 -1.74
CA THR A 295 -16.06 -12.26 -1.15
C THR A 295 -17.38 -12.38 -0.38
N PHE A 296 -17.84 -11.29 0.22
CA PHE A 296 -19.04 -11.23 1.05
C PHE A 296 -20.04 -10.21 0.50
N ALA A 297 -21.32 -10.57 0.56
CA ALA A 297 -22.42 -9.65 0.31
C ALA A 297 -22.82 -8.98 1.62
N GLY A 298 -22.90 -7.64 1.58
CA GLY A 298 -23.58 -6.87 2.61
C GLY A 298 -25.10 -7.03 2.56
N LEU A 299 -25.80 -6.11 3.22
CA LEU A 299 -27.26 -6.00 3.10
C LEU A 299 -27.66 -5.84 1.62
N PRO A 300 -28.81 -6.41 1.20
CA PRO A 300 -29.23 -6.39 -0.20
C PRO A 300 -29.33 -4.94 -0.71
N GLY A 301 -28.49 -4.61 -1.69
CA GLY A 301 -28.46 -3.30 -2.35
C GLY A 301 -27.46 -2.29 -1.79
N THR A 302 -26.71 -2.60 -0.72
CA THR A 302 -25.70 -1.69 -0.15
C THR A 302 -24.34 -2.38 -0.05
N PRO A 303 -23.28 -1.85 -0.71
CA PRO A 303 -21.92 -2.34 -0.49
C PRO A 303 -21.50 -2.12 0.97
N LEU A 304 -20.59 -2.94 1.47
CA LEU A 304 -20.06 -2.78 2.82
C LEU A 304 -19.22 -1.50 2.86
N GLU A 305 -19.50 -0.67 3.85
CA GLU A 305 -18.71 0.53 4.12
C GLU A 305 -17.43 0.14 4.87
N GLU A 306 -16.43 1.03 4.86
CA GLU A 306 -15.18 0.81 5.59
C GLU A 306 -15.42 0.55 7.08
N GLU A 307 -16.36 1.29 7.68
CA GLU A 307 -16.69 1.13 9.09
C GLU A 307 -17.23 -0.27 9.42
N ASP A 308 -17.99 -0.89 8.52
CA ASP A 308 -18.53 -2.25 8.74
C ASP A 308 -17.39 -3.26 8.84
N VAL A 309 -16.43 -3.16 7.93
CA VAL A 309 -15.26 -4.05 7.89
C VAL A 309 -14.38 -3.81 9.12
N LEU A 310 -14.15 -2.55 9.49
CA LEU A 310 -13.38 -2.22 10.70
C LEU A 310 -14.06 -2.69 11.98
N ARG A 311 -15.39 -2.64 12.08
CA ARG A 311 -16.15 -3.23 13.20
C ARG A 311 -15.89 -4.74 13.32
N ALA A 312 -15.91 -5.47 12.19
CA ALA A 312 -15.61 -6.91 12.19
C ALA A 312 -14.14 -7.21 12.55
N VAL A 313 -13.19 -6.41 12.07
CA VAL A 313 -11.76 -6.51 12.43
C VAL A 313 -11.56 -6.25 13.92
N HIS A 314 -12.22 -5.24 14.48
CA HIS A 314 -12.13 -4.90 15.90
C HIS A 314 -12.77 -5.99 16.79
N TYR A 315 -13.92 -6.54 16.37
CA TYR A 315 -14.57 -7.65 17.07
C TYR A 315 -13.63 -8.85 17.28
N HIS A 316 -12.79 -9.15 16.29
CA HIS A 316 -11.80 -10.24 16.36
C HIS A 316 -10.44 -9.85 16.95
N LYS A 317 -10.30 -8.62 17.46
CA LYS A 317 -9.04 -8.06 17.97
C LYS A 317 -7.90 -8.11 16.94
N LEU A 318 -8.22 -7.90 15.67
CA LEU A 318 -7.25 -7.88 14.56
C LEU A 318 -6.82 -6.46 14.17
N GLY A 319 -7.25 -5.43 14.92
CA GLY A 319 -6.93 -4.03 14.64
C GLY A 319 -5.42 -3.76 14.61
N ASP A 320 -4.68 -4.23 15.60
CA ASP A 320 -3.23 -4.03 15.68
C ASP A 320 -2.49 -4.73 14.53
N ALA A 321 -2.96 -5.91 14.12
CA ALA A 321 -2.39 -6.64 12.99
C ALA A 321 -2.59 -5.88 11.67
N LEU A 322 -3.77 -5.29 11.47
CA LEU A 322 -4.05 -4.42 10.32
C LEU A 322 -3.15 -3.19 10.32
N LEU A 323 -3.05 -2.48 11.46
CA LEU A 323 -2.21 -1.29 11.59
C LEU A 323 -0.73 -1.59 11.30
N ARG A 324 -0.18 -2.66 11.90
CA ARG A 324 1.21 -3.09 11.63
C ARG A 324 1.42 -3.37 10.16
N ARG A 325 0.49 -4.11 9.54
CA ARG A 325 0.58 -4.45 8.13
C ARG A 325 0.56 -3.22 7.23
N GLU A 326 -0.30 -2.25 7.53
CA GLU A 326 -0.34 -0.99 6.79
C GLU A 326 0.95 -0.19 6.93
N CYS A 327 1.49 -0.06 8.14
CA CYS A 327 2.78 0.58 8.38
C CYS A 327 3.89 -0.07 7.54
N ASP A 328 3.96 -1.41 7.51
CA ASP A 328 4.96 -2.14 6.74
C ASP A 328 4.80 -1.94 5.23
N VAL A 329 3.57 -1.94 4.74
CA VAL A 329 3.28 -1.69 3.32
C VAL A 329 3.74 -0.30 2.91
N ILE A 330 3.45 0.73 3.72
CA ILE A 330 3.86 2.11 3.47
C ILE A 330 5.39 2.22 3.54
N ARG A 331 6.04 1.71 4.58
CA ARG A 331 7.51 1.73 4.70
C ARG A 331 8.19 1.07 3.51
N ARG A 332 7.71 -0.12 3.09
CA ARG A 332 8.22 -0.82 1.89
C ARG A 332 7.99 -0.01 0.61
N ALA A 333 6.86 0.68 0.47
CA ALA A 333 6.62 1.55 -0.68
C ALA A 333 7.60 2.74 -0.72
N PHE A 334 7.89 3.36 0.43
CA PHE A 334 8.90 4.42 0.51
C PHE A 334 10.31 3.89 0.24
N GLN A 335 10.69 2.73 0.76
CA GLN A 335 11.99 2.10 0.48
C GLN A 335 12.17 1.80 -1.02
N ARG A 336 11.18 1.17 -1.66
CA ARG A 336 11.23 0.86 -3.10
C ARG A 336 11.30 2.12 -3.98
N ASN A 337 10.64 3.19 -3.55
CA ASN A 337 10.62 4.47 -4.29
C ASN A 337 11.67 5.47 -3.80
N ARG A 338 12.67 5.01 -3.04
CA ARG A 338 13.80 5.81 -2.57
C ARG A 338 13.38 7.09 -1.82
N GLY A 339 12.32 6.99 -1.01
CA GLY A 339 11.82 8.09 -0.20
C GLY A 339 10.85 9.05 -0.90
N SER A 340 10.57 8.89 -2.21
CA SER A 340 9.62 9.77 -2.90
C SER A 340 8.18 9.48 -2.51
N LEU A 341 7.49 10.53 -2.05
CA LEU A 341 6.10 10.51 -1.64
C LEU A 341 5.17 10.39 -2.85
N ALA A 342 5.44 11.12 -3.94
CA ALA A 342 4.61 11.08 -5.14
C ALA A 342 4.61 9.67 -5.78
N LYS A 343 5.78 9.03 -5.88
CA LYS A 343 5.90 7.67 -6.40
C LYS A 343 5.34 6.62 -5.45
N ALA A 344 5.53 6.78 -4.14
CA ALA A 344 4.92 5.91 -3.13
C ALA A 344 3.39 5.97 -3.20
N ALA A 345 2.81 7.17 -3.32
CA ALA A 345 1.38 7.38 -3.49
C ALA A 345 0.86 6.70 -4.78
N GLN A 346 1.56 6.89 -5.90
CA GLN A 346 1.22 6.23 -7.17
C GLN A 346 1.28 4.69 -7.06
N GLN A 347 2.29 4.14 -6.39
CA GLN A 347 2.43 2.69 -6.17
C GLN A 347 1.28 2.13 -5.32
N LEU A 348 0.86 2.89 -4.31
CA LEU A 348 -0.23 2.51 -3.41
C LEU A 348 -1.62 2.84 -3.97
N LYS A 349 -1.71 3.43 -5.18
CA LYS A 349 -2.96 3.92 -5.79
C LYS A 349 -3.74 4.87 -4.88
N SER A 350 -3.01 5.68 -4.11
CA SER A 350 -3.59 6.66 -3.19
C SER A 350 -3.20 8.08 -3.61
N ASP A 351 -4.01 9.05 -3.23
CA ASP A 351 -3.68 10.46 -3.42
C ASP A 351 -2.53 10.86 -2.47
N PRO A 352 -1.61 11.75 -2.88
CA PRO A 352 -0.46 12.12 -2.05
C PRO A 352 -0.89 12.78 -0.73
N GLU A 353 -1.96 13.57 -0.73
CA GLU A 353 -2.51 14.20 0.47
C GLU A 353 -3.12 13.17 1.43
N ARG A 354 -3.82 12.18 0.88
CA ARG A 354 -4.40 11.08 1.65
C ARG A 354 -3.32 10.21 2.26
N LEU A 355 -2.25 9.92 1.51
CA LEU A 355 -1.09 9.21 2.03
C LEU A 355 -0.42 10.00 3.17
N ARG A 356 -0.27 11.33 3.05
CA ARG A 356 0.25 12.19 4.13
C ARG A 356 -0.61 12.13 5.39
N ALA A 357 -1.93 12.26 5.24
CA ALA A 357 -2.86 12.14 6.36
C ALA A 357 -2.76 10.76 7.02
N ARG A 358 -2.63 9.69 6.23
CA ARG A 358 -2.48 8.32 6.74
C ARG A 358 -1.16 8.11 7.47
N ILE A 359 -0.06 8.69 6.98
CA ILE A 359 1.25 8.67 7.64
C ILE A 359 1.17 9.32 9.03
N GLN A 360 0.46 10.43 9.15
CA GLN A 360 0.24 11.13 10.42
C GLN A 360 -0.64 10.30 11.36
N GLU A 361 -1.74 9.73 10.84
CA GLU A 361 -2.66 8.89 11.62
C GLU A 361 -1.96 7.65 12.19
N LEU A 362 -1.11 7.00 11.40
CA LEU A 362 -0.33 5.82 11.79
C LEU A 362 0.91 6.14 12.65
N LYS A 363 1.23 7.43 12.84
CA LYS A 363 2.40 7.91 13.59
C LYS A 363 3.74 7.32 13.08
N ILE A 364 3.86 7.12 11.78
CA ILE A 364 5.09 6.63 11.11
C ILE A 364 5.88 7.73 10.41
N SER A 365 5.61 9.00 10.75
CA SER A 365 6.29 10.15 10.14
C SER A 365 7.79 10.11 10.34
N GLU A 366 8.25 9.77 11.55
CA GLU A 366 9.68 9.70 11.88
C GLU A 366 10.40 8.63 11.05
N ASP A 367 9.82 7.43 10.93
CA ASP A 367 10.41 6.36 10.12
C ASP A 367 10.55 6.77 8.65
N ILE A 368 9.54 7.44 8.10
CA ILE A 368 9.56 7.93 6.73
C ILE A 368 10.61 9.04 6.56
N THR A 369 10.76 9.93 7.54
CA THR A 369 11.85 10.92 7.51
C THR A 369 13.22 10.26 7.58
N ARG A 370 13.40 9.18 8.36
CA ARG A 370 14.66 8.41 8.40
C ARG A 370 14.97 7.75 7.06
N ILE A 371 13.97 7.12 6.43
CA ILE A 371 14.12 6.52 5.09
C ILE A 371 14.51 7.59 4.06
N ARG A 372 13.85 8.76 4.10
CA ARG A 372 14.19 9.88 3.22
C ARG A 372 15.60 10.39 3.47
N ALA A 373 15.97 10.58 4.74
CA ALA A 373 17.29 11.03 5.16
C ALA A 373 18.40 10.09 4.70
N SER A 374 18.21 8.76 4.80
CA SER A 374 19.20 7.80 4.33
C SER A 374 19.41 7.86 2.82
N PHE A 375 18.34 8.08 2.04
CA PHE A 375 18.47 8.23 0.58
C PHE A 375 19.06 9.58 0.18
N SER A 376 18.73 10.67 0.87
CA SER A 376 19.37 11.96 0.64
C SER A 376 20.87 11.90 0.94
N GLU A 377 21.25 11.28 2.06
CA GLU A 377 22.65 11.12 2.42
C GLU A 377 23.40 10.27 1.39
N ALA A 378 22.81 9.16 0.92
CA ALA A 378 23.39 8.34 -0.15
C ALA A 378 23.58 9.14 -1.45
N ILE A 379 22.62 10.00 -1.83
CA ILE A 379 22.74 10.85 -3.03
C ILE A 379 23.83 11.91 -2.85
N LEU A 380 23.95 12.52 -1.67
CA LEU A 380 24.90 13.61 -1.44
C LEU A 380 26.33 13.11 -1.22
N SER A 381 26.50 12.00 -0.49
CA SER A 381 27.81 11.49 -0.07
C SER A 381 28.38 10.40 -0.98
N GLN A 382 27.55 9.48 -1.48
CA GLN A 382 28.04 8.30 -2.20
C GLN A 382 27.89 8.41 -3.72
N ALA A 383 26.91 9.18 -4.21
CA ALA A 383 26.68 9.27 -5.66
C ALA A 383 27.79 10.04 -6.36
N THR A 384 28.20 9.53 -7.52
CA THR A 384 29.19 10.18 -8.37
C THR A 384 28.65 11.49 -8.94
N PHE A 385 29.54 12.42 -9.32
CA PHE A 385 29.15 13.67 -9.97
C PHE A 385 28.20 13.44 -11.17
N LYS A 386 28.49 12.41 -11.98
CA LYS A 386 27.67 12.04 -13.15
C LYS A 386 26.25 11.64 -12.75
N GLU A 387 26.09 10.83 -11.70
CA GLU A 387 24.77 10.39 -11.24
C GLU A 387 23.98 11.53 -10.63
N ARG A 388 24.62 12.40 -9.83
CA ARG A 388 23.98 13.61 -9.28
C ARG A 388 23.51 14.54 -10.39
N LEU A 389 24.33 14.73 -11.42
CA LEU A 389 23.98 15.54 -12.57
C LEU A 389 22.81 14.93 -13.38
N ASP A 390 22.83 13.61 -13.61
CA ASP A 390 21.73 12.93 -14.30
C ASP A 390 20.41 13.04 -13.52
N LEU A 391 20.46 12.91 -12.18
CA LEU A 391 19.31 13.11 -11.31
C LEU A 391 18.77 14.54 -11.41
N ALA A 392 19.64 15.55 -11.34
CA ALA A 392 19.24 16.96 -11.44
C ALA A 392 18.58 17.29 -12.79
N LEU A 393 19.09 16.72 -13.89
CA LEU A 393 18.60 17.01 -15.24
C LEU A 393 17.37 16.20 -15.67
N THR A 394 17.20 14.98 -15.15
CA THR A 394 16.11 14.07 -15.56
C THR A 394 14.99 13.95 -14.55
N ARG A 395 15.26 14.21 -13.26
CA ARG A 395 14.35 13.91 -12.13
C ARG A 395 14.29 15.06 -11.12
N GLU A 396 14.19 16.29 -11.61
CA GLU A 396 14.04 17.50 -10.78
C GLU A 396 12.90 17.40 -9.75
N LYS A 397 11.68 17.05 -10.19
CA LYS A 397 10.52 16.84 -9.30
C LYS A 397 10.75 15.83 -8.18
N TYR A 398 11.66 14.87 -8.37
CA TYR A 398 12.00 13.90 -7.33
C TYR A 398 12.94 14.50 -6.29
N LEU A 399 13.88 15.37 -6.70
CA LEU A 399 14.75 16.10 -5.77
C LEU A 399 13.97 17.14 -4.97
N GLU A 400 13.00 17.82 -5.61
CA GLU A 400 12.03 18.69 -4.95
C GLU A 400 11.22 17.91 -3.89
N ASP A 401 10.66 16.76 -4.27
CA ASP A 401 9.86 15.91 -3.36
C ASP A 401 10.69 15.41 -2.17
N LEU A 402 11.98 15.13 -2.37
CA LEU A 402 12.92 14.79 -1.30
C LEU A 402 13.33 16.00 -0.45
N GLY A 403 13.29 17.22 -1.00
CA GLY A 403 13.73 18.46 -0.35
C GLY A 403 15.24 18.69 -0.40
N ILE A 404 15.95 18.06 -1.33
CA ILE A 404 17.43 18.12 -1.44
C ILE A 404 17.93 18.80 -2.71
N GLU A 405 17.03 19.38 -3.51
CA GLU A 405 17.37 19.99 -4.78
C GLU A 405 18.49 21.04 -4.64
N ASN A 406 18.33 21.97 -3.70
CA ASN A 406 19.30 23.04 -3.46
C ASN A 406 20.68 22.51 -3.03
N GLU A 407 20.71 21.45 -2.22
CA GLU A 407 21.96 20.83 -1.73
C GLU A 407 22.68 20.11 -2.86
N VAL A 408 21.94 19.39 -3.71
CA VAL A 408 22.48 18.75 -4.91
C VAL A 408 23.02 19.81 -5.88
N ASP A 409 22.26 20.89 -6.14
CA ASP A 409 22.71 21.97 -7.02
C ASP A 409 23.94 22.70 -6.47
N ALA A 410 24.02 22.92 -5.16
CA ALA A 410 25.20 23.50 -4.51
C ALA A 410 26.42 22.57 -4.64
N SER A 411 26.25 21.27 -4.42
CA SER A 411 27.32 20.29 -4.60
C SER A 411 27.79 20.22 -6.05
N LEU A 412 26.87 20.23 -7.01
CA LEU A 412 27.20 20.22 -8.44
C LEU A 412 27.96 21.49 -8.84
N LYS A 413 27.55 22.67 -8.34
CA LYS A 413 28.29 23.92 -8.54
C LYS A 413 29.71 23.85 -7.98
N ALA A 414 29.89 23.29 -6.79
CA ALA A 414 31.22 23.12 -6.19
C ALA A 414 32.11 22.18 -7.01
N ASP A 415 31.56 21.08 -7.54
CA ASP A 415 32.27 20.17 -8.44
C ASP A 415 32.67 20.84 -9.76
N LEU A 416 31.75 21.61 -10.36
CA LEU A 416 32.01 22.38 -11.59
C LEU A 416 33.14 23.40 -11.39
N SER A 417 33.16 24.08 -10.24
CA SER A 417 34.25 25.00 -9.88
C SER A 417 35.59 24.27 -9.74
N ARG A 418 35.63 23.10 -9.10
CA ARG A 418 36.85 22.29 -8.98
C ARG A 418 37.39 21.82 -10.33
N GLU A 419 36.52 21.45 -11.26
CA GLU A 419 36.93 21.06 -12.62
C GLU A 419 37.42 22.26 -13.44
N ARG A 420 36.83 23.45 -13.22
CA ARG A 420 37.34 24.70 -13.80
C ARG A 420 38.76 25.01 -13.30
N GLU A 421 39.01 24.86 -12.00
CA GLU A 421 40.34 25.10 -11.42
C GLU A 421 41.41 24.16 -12.01
N LYS A 422 41.07 22.90 -12.30
CA LYS A 422 41.98 21.93 -12.94
C LYS A 422 42.42 22.33 -14.35
N LEU A 423 41.58 23.08 -15.07
CA LEU A 423 41.90 23.57 -16.43
C LEU A 423 42.73 24.85 -16.42
N GLY A 424 42.95 25.45 -15.25
CA GLY A 424 43.72 26.66 -15.05
C GLY A 424 42.89 27.94 -15.12
N GLU A 425 43.41 29.02 -14.53
CA GLU A 425 42.73 30.32 -14.36
C GLU A 425 42.35 31.00 -15.69
N GLY A 426 42.96 30.58 -16.81
CA GLY A 426 42.66 31.09 -18.16
C GLY A 426 41.56 30.35 -18.92
N ALA A 427 41.11 29.19 -18.43
CA ALA A 427 40.06 28.44 -19.11
C ALA A 427 38.71 29.16 -18.97
N THR A 428 38.06 29.43 -20.10
CA THR A 428 36.70 29.97 -20.09
C THR A 428 35.74 28.95 -19.48
N LEU A 429 34.68 29.41 -18.82
CA LEU A 429 33.64 28.51 -18.28
C LEU A 429 33.05 27.58 -19.36
N LEU A 430 33.03 28.04 -20.61
CA LEU A 430 32.65 27.24 -21.77
C LEU A 430 33.62 26.10 -22.06
N GLN A 431 34.94 26.34 -22.02
CA GLN A 431 35.94 25.28 -22.18
C GLN A 431 35.86 24.24 -21.06
N ALA A 432 35.60 24.69 -19.83
CA ALA A 432 35.35 23.78 -18.71
C ALA A 432 34.11 22.93 -18.95
N ALA A 433 33.01 23.55 -19.37
CA ALA A 433 31.77 22.85 -19.68
C ALA A 433 31.93 21.88 -20.87
N GLU A 434 32.70 22.23 -21.90
CA GLU A 434 33.01 21.33 -23.04
C GLU A 434 33.88 20.14 -22.63
N SER A 435 34.89 20.36 -21.78
CA SER A 435 35.70 19.26 -21.22
C SER A 435 34.86 18.31 -20.38
N LEU A 436 33.85 18.85 -19.67
CA LEU A 436 32.90 18.04 -18.91
C LEU A 436 31.94 17.28 -19.83
N LYS A 437 31.49 17.90 -20.91
CA LYS A 437 30.67 17.23 -21.93
C LYS A 437 31.39 16.02 -22.50
N THR A 438 32.69 16.15 -22.82
CA THR A 438 33.50 15.03 -23.33
C THR A 438 33.79 13.99 -22.25
N ASN A 439 34.17 14.41 -21.04
CA ASN A 439 34.50 13.49 -19.93
C ASN A 439 33.27 12.70 -19.44
N LEU A 440 32.09 13.33 -19.38
CA LEU A 440 30.87 12.69 -18.90
C LEU A 440 30.07 11.98 -19.99
N GLY A 441 30.35 12.26 -21.26
CA GLY A 441 29.58 11.77 -22.40
C GLY A 441 28.15 12.30 -22.39
N LEU A 442 27.97 13.61 -22.17
CA LEU A 442 26.64 14.22 -22.12
C LEU A 442 26.10 14.49 -23.53
N ASP A 443 24.85 14.11 -23.77
CA ASP A 443 24.10 14.52 -24.96
C ASP A 443 24.00 16.05 -25.05
N GLU A 444 23.95 16.59 -26.27
CA GLU A 444 23.87 18.02 -26.54
C GLU A 444 22.68 18.70 -25.82
N GLU A 445 21.53 18.04 -25.74
CA GLU A 445 20.36 18.55 -25.01
C GLU A 445 20.58 18.61 -23.50
N ARG A 446 21.20 17.57 -22.92
CA ARG A 446 21.52 17.51 -21.48
C ARG A 446 22.53 18.59 -21.13
N TYR A 447 23.54 18.76 -21.97
CA TYR A 447 24.53 19.81 -21.85
C TYR A 447 23.89 21.22 -21.86
N ARG A 448 23.00 21.51 -22.81
CA ARG A 448 22.27 22.80 -22.84
C ARG A 448 21.39 23.02 -21.60
N ARG A 449 20.74 21.96 -21.09
CA ARG A 449 19.97 22.06 -19.84
C ARG A 449 20.86 22.36 -18.64
N MET A 450 22.02 21.70 -18.54
CA MET A 450 23.02 21.98 -17.51
C MET A 450 23.47 23.45 -17.57
N LEU A 451 23.82 23.95 -18.75
CA LEU A 451 24.24 25.34 -18.92
C LEU A 451 23.16 26.33 -18.46
N ARG A 452 21.89 26.09 -18.80
CA ARG A 452 20.78 26.92 -18.36
C ARG A 452 20.55 26.84 -16.85
N ARG A 453 20.52 25.64 -16.28
CA ARG A 453 20.26 25.42 -14.84
C ARG A 453 21.31 26.09 -13.95
N PHE A 454 22.59 26.01 -14.36
CA PHE A 454 23.69 26.55 -13.57
C PHE A 454 24.10 27.98 -13.97
N GLY A 455 23.38 28.63 -14.88
CA GLY A 455 23.70 30.00 -15.32
C GLY A 455 25.05 30.10 -16.03
N LEU A 456 25.48 29.02 -16.69
CA LEU A 456 26.73 28.98 -17.46
C LEU A 456 26.52 29.30 -18.94
N ALA A 457 25.27 29.50 -19.35
CA ALA A 457 24.95 29.88 -20.72
C ALA A 457 25.53 31.28 -21.01
N PRO A 458 26.33 31.45 -22.08
CA PRO A 458 26.78 32.77 -22.49
C PRO A 458 25.55 33.58 -22.90
N GLU A 459 25.31 34.70 -22.22
CA GLU A 459 24.15 35.57 -22.47
C GLU A 459 24.02 36.00 -23.94
N ALA A 460 25.14 35.96 -24.68
CA ALA A 460 25.24 36.34 -26.09
C ALA A 460 24.52 35.44 -27.12
N SER A 461 23.77 34.42 -26.70
CA SER A 461 23.13 33.47 -27.64
C SER A 461 21.62 33.25 -27.48
N MET A 462 20.96 33.99 -26.57
CA MET A 462 19.49 34.00 -26.49
C MET A 462 18.80 34.98 -27.45
N GLU A 463 19.56 35.84 -28.16
CA GLU A 463 19.10 36.40 -29.43
C GLU A 463 19.19 35.32 -30.52
N ALA A 464 18.40 34.26 -30.39
CA ALA A 464 18.00 33.52 -31.57
C ALA A 464 17.25 34.53 -32.45
N PRO A 465 17.69 34.79 -33.70
CA PRO A 465 17.00 35.71 -34.57
C PRO A 465 15.56 35.21 -34.66
N ALA A 466 14.62 36.03 -34.22
CA ALA A 466 13.21 35.83 -34.51
C ALA A 466 13.16 35.50 -36.00
N ALA A 467 12.84 34.25 -36.32
CA ALA A 467 12.70 33.81 -37.68
C ALA A 467 11.62 34.70 -38.26
N SER A 468 12.06 35.75 -38.96
CA SER A 468 11.23 36.61 -39.78
C SER A 468 10.65 35.67 -40.81
N THR A 469 9.47 35.14 -40.52
CA THR A 469 8.59 34.57 -41.54
C THR A 469 8.47 35.65 -42.60
N PRO A 470 8.97 35.43 -43.84
CA PRO A 470 8.70 36.34 -44.92
C PRO A 470 7.19 36.28 -45.15
N GLU A 471 6.50 37.35 -44.74
CA GLU A 471 5.11 37.61 -45.04
C GLU A 471 5.03 37.81 -46.56
N SER A 472 4.65 36.74 -47.27
CA SER A 472 4.49 36.73 -48.72
C SER A 472 3.26 37.56 -49.10
N ALA A 473 3.51 38.63 -49.84
CA ALA A 473 2.56 39.50 -50.52
C ALA A 473 1.77 38.79 -51.64
#